data_AF-A0AAV8Z4T0-F1
#
_entry.id   AF-A0AAV8Z4T0-F1
#
_cell.length_a   1.000
_cell.length_b   1.000
_cell.length_c   1.000
_cell.angle_alpha   90.00
_cell.angle_beta   90.00
_cell.angle_gamma   90.00
#
_symmetry.space_group_name_H-M   'P 1'
#
loop_
_entity.id
_entity.type
_entity.pdbx_description
1 polymer ?
#
loop_
_entity_poly.entity_id
_entity_poly.type
_entity_poly.pdbx_seq_one_letter_code
_entity_poly.pdbx_strand_id
1 'polypeptide(L)'
;MEDCPENDLESTMRQFWQVEEVPMISTSPDDELCEKLYVEGYSKLPSGRFVVPLPFRDSKPVFPESKDIAIRRFFALEHRLKKDPVLKQSYVDFMRSVVLIKDDSSPPLHWRVGRVLRNSPRLR
;
A
#
# COMPACT_ATOMS: atom_id res chain seq x y z
N MET A 1 -39.20 37.03 -17.27
CA MET A 1 -37.77 36.86 -17.53
C MET A 1 -37.28 36.10 -16.32
N GLU A 2 -37.19 34.78 -16.43
CA GLU A 2 -36.83 33.90 -15.32
C GLU A 2 -35.32 34.04 -15.07
N ASP A 3 -34.96 34.47 -13.86
CA ASP A 3 -33.58 34.47 -13.38
C ASP A 3 -33.15 33.01 -13.14
N CYS A 4 -32.20 32.53 -13.94
CA CYS A 4 -31.61 31.20 -13.78
C CYS A 4 -30.81 31.12 -12.46
N PRO A 5 -30.88 30.00 -11.71
CA PRO A 5 -30.15 29.81 -10.46
C PRO A 5 -28.69 29.41 -10.74
N GLU A 6 -27.93 30.24 -11.47
CA GLU A 6 -26.50 29.99 -11.70
C GLU A 6 -25.68 30.14 -10.41
N ASN A 7 -26.16 30.94 -9.47
CA ASN A 7 -25.49 31.22 -8.20
C ASN A 7 -25.47 30.01 -7.23
N ASP A 8 -26.48 29.14 -7.30
CA ASP A 8 -26.61 28.00 -6.38
C ASP A 8 -25.65 26.86 -6.77
N LEU A 9 -25.51 26.60 -8.07
CA LEU A 9 -24.58 25.59 -8.59
C LEU A 9 -23.12 26.03 -8.41
N GLU A 10 -22.79 27.28 -8.72
CA GLU A 10 -21.42 27.79 -8.55
C GLU A 10 -21.00 27.75 -7.07
N SER A 11 -21.89 28.16 -6.17
CA SER A 11 -21.67 28.08 -4.71
C SER A 11 -21.47 26.64 -4.26
N THR A 12 -22.33 25.72 -4.70
CA THR A 12 -22.24 24.29 -4.37
C THR A 12 -20.95 23.67 -4.90
N MET A 13 -20.54 23.99 -6.12
CA MET A 13 -19.29 23.50 -6.72
C MET A 13 -18.05 24.03 -5.99
N ARG A 14 -18.05 25.31 -5.60
CA ARG A 14 -16.97 25.88 -4.77
C ARG A 14 -16.89 25.21 -3.41
N GLN A 15 -18.03 24.99 -2.76
CA GLN A 15 -18.08 24.35 -1.45
C GLN A 15 -17.68 22.86 -1.52
N PHE A 16 -18.07 22.17 -2.58
CA PHE A 16 -17.61 20.81 -2.87
C PHE A 16 -16.08 20.77 -3.00
N TRP A 17 -15.50 21.68 -3.78
CA TRP A 17 -14.05 21.74 -3.99
C TRP A 17 -13.28 22.10 -2.70
N GLN A 18 -13.81 23.01 -1.88
CA GLN A 18 -13.23 23.36 -0.58
C GLN A 18 -13.23 22.20 0.43
N VAL A 19 -14.17 21.26 0.33
CA VAL A 19 -14.25 20.09 1.22
C VAL A 19 -13.30 18.97 0.77
N GLU A 20 -13.04 18.85 -0.53
CA GLU A 20 -12.06 17.89 -1.07
C GLU A 20 -10.61 18.40 -1.00
N GLU A 21 -10.40 19.71 -0.89
CA GLU A 21 -9.07 20.28 -0.69
C GLU A 21 -8.48 19.86 0.66
N VAL A 22 -7.40 19.09 0.60
CA VAL A 22 -6.59 18.78 1.78
C VAL A 22 -5.96 20.09 2.24
N PRO A 23 -6.20 20.54 3.50
CA PRO A 23 -5.60 21.78 3.98
C PRO A 23 -4.09 21.70 3.84
N MET A 24 -3.45 22.79 3.41
CA MET A 24 -1.99 22.91 3.41
C MET A 24 -1.49 22.92 4.85
N ILE A 25 -1.26 21.74 5.40
CA ILE A 25 -0.58 21.55 6.68
C ILE A 25 0.92 21.74 6.43
N SER A 26 1.63 22.36 7.39
CA SER A 26 3.09 22.43 7.32
C SER A 26 3.68 21.03 7.18
N THR A 27 4.45 20.80 6.11
CA THR A 27 5.14 19.53 5.89
C THR A 27 6.15 19.28 6.99
N SER A 28 6.14 18.08 7.56
CA SER A 28 7.22 17.66 8.46
C SER A 28 8.48 17.31 7.64
N PRO A 29 9.67 17.29 8.25
CA PRO A 29 10.88 16.83 7.58
C PRO A 29 10.76 15.39 7.04
N ASP A 30 10.01 14.52 7.72
CA ASP A 30 9.71 13.15 7.29
C ASP A 30 8.85 13.15 6.00
N ASP A 31 7.88 14.07 5.90
CA ASP A 31 7.02 14.21 4.72
C ASP A 31 7.82 14.68 3.50
N GLU A 32 8.68 15.68 3.68
CA GLU A 32 9.57 16.18 2.61
C GLU A 32 10.54 15.08 2.13
N LEU A 33 11.06 14.26 3.04
CA LEU A 33 11.91 13.13 2.68
C LEU A 33 11.12 12.08 1.88
N CYS A 34 9.90 11.77 2.31
CA CYS A 34 9.03 10.83 1.60
C CYS A 34 8.69 11.33 0.19
N GLU A 35 8.40 12.61 0.03
CA GLU A 35 8.11 13.21 -1.28
C GLU A 35 9.34 13.17 -2.18
N LYS A 36 10.54 13.53 -1.67
CA LYS A 36 11.80 13.40 -2.44
C LYS A 36 12.04 11.97 -2.89
N LEU A 37 11.89 10.99 -1.99
CA LEU A 37 12.06 9.57 -2.33
C LEU A 37 11.03 9.11 -3.35
N TYR A 38 9.79 9.57 -3.26
CA TYR A 38 8.74 9.30 -4.24
C TYR A 38 9.16 9.84 -5.62
N VAL A 39 9.48 11.13 -5.73
CA VAL A 39 9.83 11.77 -7.00
C VAL A 39 11.06 11.12 -7.64
N GLU A 40 12.08 10.80 -6.85
CA GLU A 40 13.33 10.20 -7.36
C GLU A 40 13.20 8.72 -7.73
N GLY A 41 12.40 7.94 -6.99
CA GLY A 41 12.32 6.48 -7.14
C GLY A 41 11.06 5.97 -7.82
N TYR A 42 10.16 6.87 -8.22
CA TYR A 42 8.93 6.54 -8.90
C TYR A 42 9.17 6.02 -10.32
N SER A 43 8.50 4.93 -10.69
CA SER A 43 8.44 4.46 -12.07
C SER A 43 7.12 3.75 -12.37
N LYS A 44 6.71 3.75 -13.63
CA LYS A 44 5.53 3.01 -14.11
C LYS A 44 5.97 1.80 -14.90
N LEU A 45 5.52 0.62 -14.50
CA LEU A 45 5.76 -0.63 -15.22
C LEU A 45 4.93 -0.69 -16.51
N PRO A 46 5.34 -1.50 -17.51
CA PRO A 46 4.54 -1.73 -18.72
C PRO A 46 3.12 -2.26 -18.44
N SER A 47 2.91 -2.91 -17.30
CA SER A 47 1.58 -3.35 -16.83
C SER A 47 0.70 -2.21 -16.30
N GLY A 48 1.18 -0.97 -16.31
CA GLY A 48 0.45 0.20 -15.80
C GLY A 48 0.60 0.45 -14.30
N ARG A 49 1.31 -0.42 -13.58
CA ARG A 49 1.52 -0.31 -12.12
C ARG A 49 2.62 0.68 -11.77
N PHE A 50 2.43 1.40 -10.66
CA PHE A 50 3.46 2.28 -10.09
C PHE A 50 4.37 1.50 -9.13
N VAL A 51 5.66 1.82 -9.21
CA VAL A 51 6.71 1.33 -8.33
C VAL A 51 7.31 2.54 -7.66
N VAL A 52 7.32 2.53 -6.34
CA VAL A 52 7.83 3.61 -5.49
C VAL A 52 8.74 2.97 -4.43
N PRO A 53 9.87 3.59 -4.08
CA PRO A 53 10.67 3.13 -2.97
C PRO A 53 9.89 3.23 -1.65
N LEU A 54 10.02 2.22 -0.80
CA LEU A 54 9.47 2.29 0.54
C LEU A 54 10.36 3.21 1.38
N PRO A 55 9.85 4.36 1.89
CA PRO A 55 10.64 5.24 2.72
C PRO A 55 10.90 4.57 4.06
N PHE A 56 12.16 4.51 4.47
CA PHE A 56 12.57 4.15 5.81
C PHE A 56 13.12 5.39 6.49
N ARG A 57 12.84 5.54 7.80
CA ARG A 57 13.44 6.61 8.61
C ARG A 57 14.96 6.50 8.65
N ASP A 58 15.46 5.27 8.77
CA ASP A 58 16.88 4.96 8.70
C ASP A 58 17.26 4.43 7.32
N SER A 59 18.42 4.84 6.81
CA SER A 59 18.92 4.40 5.49
C SER A 59 19.14 2.88 5.38
N LYS A 60 19.27 2.18 6.51
CA LYS A 60 19.43 0.73 6.63
C LYS A 60 18.70 0.23 7.88
N PRO A 61 17.37 0.02 7.84
CA PRO A 61 16.68 -0.60 8.96
C PRO A 61 17.24 -2.01 9.15
N VAL A 62 17.91 -2.24 10.28
CA VAL A 62 18.36 -3.58 10.64
C VAL A 62 17.18 -4.26 11.31
N PHE A 63 16.78 -5.42 10.78
CA PHE A 63 15.79 -6.29 11.40
C PHE A 63 16.49 -7.51 11.98
N PRO A 64 17.30 -7.35 13.05
CA PRO A 64 18.00 -8.47 13.64
C PRO A 64 16.97 -9.53 14.09
N GLU A 65 17.32 -10.81 13.93
CA GLU A 65 16.51 -11.97 14.36
C GLU A 65 15.14 -12.15 13.66
N SER A 66 14.75 -11.26 12.75
CA SER A 66 13.48 -11.37 12.00
C SER A 66 13.36 -12.70 11.27
N LYS A 67 14.46 -13.19 10.71
CA LYS A 67 14.55 -14.50 10.03
C LYS A 67 14.27 -15.65 11.00
N ASP A 68 14.91 -15.66 12.17
CA ASP A 68 14.75 -16.74 13.14
C ASP A 68 13.36 -16.75 13.77
N ILE A 69 12.77 -15.57 13.97
CA ILE A 69 11.37 -15.43 14.37
C ILE A 69 10.45 -15.98 13.28
N ALA A 70 10.68 -15.61 12.01
CA ALA A 70 9.88 -16.10 10.88
C ALA A 70 9.95 -17.61 10.74
N ILE A 71 11.14 -18.21 10.86
CA ILE A 71 11.35 -19.66 10.81
C ILE A 71 10.62 -20.35 11.95
N ARG A 72 10.76 -19.86 13.19
CA ARG A 72 10.04 -20.44 14.34
C ARG A 72 8.52 -20.39 14.16
N ARG A 73 7.99 -19.25 13.68
CA ARG A 73 6.56 -19.09 13.37
C ARG A 73 6.11 -20.03 12.25
N PHE A 74 6.94 -20.21 11.23
CA PHE A 74 6.67 -21.12 10.13
C PHE A 74 6.53 -22.57 10.62
N PHE A 75 7.48 -23.07 11.40
CA PHE A 75 7.39 -24.44 11.93
C PHE A 75 6.24 -24.64 12.92
N ALA A 76 5.95 -23.63 13.75
CA ALA A 76 4.79 -23.67 14.64
C ALA A 76 3.47 -23.76 13.84
N LEU A 77 3.36 -22.99 12.75
CA LEU A 77 2.23 -23.06 11.83
C LEU A 77 2.15 -24.44 11.18
N GLU A 78 3.25 -24.97 10.63
CA GLU A 78 3.28 -26.29 10.02
C GLU A 78 2.81 -27.39 10.99
N HIS A 79 3.28 -27.36 12.24
CA HIS A 79 2.87 -28.32 13.24
C HIS A 79 1.36 -28.23 13.52
N ARG A 80 0.83 -27.02 13.64
CA ARG A 80 -0.60 -26.78 13.85
C ARG A 80 -1.45 -27.27 12.69
N LEU A 81 -1.03 -27.02 11.45
CA LEU A 81 -1.72 -27.49 10.24
C LEU A 81 -1.61 -29.00 10.02
N LYS A 82 -0.54 -29.65 10.52
CA LYS A 82 -0.42 -31.12 10.51
C LYS A 82 -1.40 -31.78 11.49
N LYS A 83 -1.64 -31.14 12.65
CA LYS A 83 -2.56 -31.65 13.67
C LYS A 83 -4.03 -31.47 13.31
N ASP A 84 -4.36 -30.42 12.57
CA ASP A 84 -5.74 -30.07 12.19
C ASP A 84 -5.90 -29.98 10.66
N PRO A 85 -6.39 -31.04 10.00
CA PRO A 85 -6.60 -31.09 8.56
C PRO A 85 -7.64 -30.08 8.05
N VAL A 86 -8.65 -29.74 8.86
CA VAL A 86 -9.70 -28.78 8.48
C VAL A 86 -9.10 -27.38 8.43
N LEU A 87 -8.34 -27.00 9.46
CA LEU A 87 -7.61 -25.74 9.47
C LEU A 87 -6.60 -25.65 8.32
N LYS A 88 -5.92 -26.76 8.01
CA LYS A 88 -5.01 -26.82 6.86
C LYS A 88 -5.70 -26.50 5.55
N GLN A 89 -6.87 -27.10 5.32
CA GLN A 89 -7.63 -26.87 4.08
C GLN A 89 -8.03 -25.40 3.96
N SER A 90 -8.64 -24.82 5.01
CA SER A 90 -9.02 -23.41 5.04
C SER A 90 -7.83 -22.47 4.85
N TYR A 91 -6.68 -22.78 5.45
CA TYR A 91 -5.45 -22.01 5.28
C TYR A 91 -4.94 -22.07 3.83
N VAL A 92 -4.93 -23.26 3.21
CA VAL A 92 -4.49 -23.42 1.81
C VAL A 92 -5.42 -22.68 0.86
N ASP A 93 -6.73 -22.77 1.06
CA ASP A 93 -7.71 -22.10 0.20
C ASP A 93 -7.62 -20.58 0.33
N PHE A 94 -7.41 -20.08 1.55
CA PHE A 94 -7.10 -18.66 1.77
C PHE A 94 -5.78 -18.22 1.12
N MET A 95 -4.69 -18.98 1.31
CA MET A 95 -3.40 -18.63 0.70
C MET A 95 -3.48 -18.65 -0.83
N ARG A 96 -4.24 -19.60 -1.41
CA ARG A 96 -4.54 -19.61 -2.84
C ARG A 96 -5.33 -18.36 -3.25
N SER A 97 -6.36 -17.94 -2.52
CA SER A 97 -7.09 -16.71 -2.86
C SER A 97 -6.20 -15.47 -2.75
N VAL A 98 -5.36 -15.35 -1.74
CA VAL A 98 -4.41 -14.23 -1.59
C VAL A 98 -3.35 -14.23 -2.70
N VAL A 99 -2.87 -15.41 -3.11
CA VAL A 99 -1.90 -15.55 -4.20
C VAL A 99 -2.55 -15.38 -5.58
N LEU A 100 -3.84 -15.67 -5.74
CA LEU A 100 -4.60 -15.59 -6.99
C LEU A 100 -5.42 -14.29 -7.17
N ILE A 101 -5.63 -13.44 -6.15
CA ILE A 101 -6.14 -12.06 -6.32
C ILE A 101 -5.03 -11.13 -6.85
N LYS A 102 -4.22 -11.67 -7.77
CA LYS A 102 -3.08 -11.03 -8.39
C LYS A 102 -3.09 -11.24 -9.89
N ASP A 103 -4.26 -11.39 -10.51
CA ASP A 103 -4.35 -11.03 -11.91
C ASP A 103 -3.99 -9.56 -12.05
N ASP A 104 -3.06 -9.30 -12.96
CA ASP A 104 -2.41 -8.02 -13.11
C ASP A 104 -3.34 -6.88 -13.61
N SER A 105 -4.62 -7.21 -13.85
CA SER A 105 -5.65 -6.38 -14.44
C SER A 105 -6.73 -5.86 -13.49
N SER A 106 -6.77 -6.26 -12.21
CA SER A 106 -7.82 -5.81 -11.30
C SER A 106 -7.47 -4.44 -10.67
N PRO A 107 -8.26 -3.36 -10.90
CA PRO A 107 -7.94 -2.03 -10.42
C PRO A 107 -8.07 -1.94 -8.88
N PRO A 108 -7.24 -1.12 -8.22
CA PRO A 108 -7.04 -1.16 -6.78
C PRO A 108 -8.11 -0.33 -6.06
N LEU A 109 -9.38 -0.76 -6.06
CA LEU A 109 -10.43 -0.02 -5.34
C LEU A 109 -10.56 -0.37 -3.85
N HIS A 110 -9.78 -1.32 -3.35
CA HIS A 110 -9.62 -1.48 -1.90
C HIS A 110 -8.21 -1.98 -1.57
N TRP A 111 -7.31 -1.13 -1.13
CA TRP A 111 -6.14 -1.61 -0.38
C TRP A 111 -5.94 -0.74 0.84
N ARG A 112 -5.82 -1.39 2.00
CA ARG A 112 -5.42 -0.76 3.25
C ARG A 112 -3.90 -0.86 3.49
N VAL A 113 -3.17 -1.73 2.76
CA VAL A 113 -1.70 -1.79 2.75
C VAL A 113 -1.14 -2.14 1.35
N GLY A 114 -0.12 -1.44 0.89
CA GLY A 114 0.48 -1.58 -0.45
C GLY A 114 1.35 -2.83 -0.56
N ARG A 115 1.70 -3.25 -1.79
CA ARG A 115 2.55 -4.44 -2.02
C ARG A 115 4.01 -4.04 -2.26
N VAL A 116 4.94 -4.64 -1.52
CA VAL A 116 6.39 -4.50 -1.77
C VAL A 116 6.77 -5.37 -2.96
N LEU A 117 7.16 -4.75 -4.08
CA LEU A 117 7.47 -5.46 -5.33
C LEU A 117 8.92 -5.96 -5.39
N ARG A 118 9.88 -5.24 -4.79
CA ARG A 118 11.27 -5.67 -4.62
C ARG A 118 11.85 -5.07 -3.35
N ASN A 119 12.53 -5.88 -2.56
CA ASN A 119 13.49 -5.39 -1.57
C ASN A 119 14.82 -5.22 -2.30
N SER A 120 15.21 -3.98 -2.61
CA SER A 120 16.50 -3.67 -3.23
C SER A 120 17.44 -3.11 -2.16
N PRO A 121 18.25 -3.94 -1.48
CA PRO A 121 19.34 -3.41 -0.68
C PRO A 121 20.34 -2.81 -1.66
N ARG A 122 20.46 -1.48 -1.72
CA ARG A 122 21.53 -0.86 -2.50
C ARG A 122 22.86 -1.34 -1.91
N LEU A 123 23.56 -2.19 -2.67
CA LEU A 123 24.92 -2.63 -2.39
C LEU A 123 25.86 -1.42 -2.45
N ARG A 124 26.53 -1.14 -1.33
CA ARG A 124 27.89 -0.61 -1.27
C ARG A 124 28.61 -1.33 -0.15
#